data_AF-X0GL44-F1
#
_entry.id   AF-X0GL44-F1
#
_cell.length_a   1.000
_cell.length_b   1.000
_cell.length_c   1.000
_cell.angle_alpha   90.00
_cell.angle_beta   90.00
_cell.angle_gamma   90.00
#
_symmetry.space_group_name_H-M   'P 1'
#
loop_
_entity.id
_entity.type
_entity.pdbx_description
1 polymer ?
#
loop_
_entity_poly.entity_id
_entity_poly.type
_entity_poly.pdbx_seq_one_letter_code
_entity_poly.pdbx_strand_id
1 'polypeptide(L)'
;MPTRQCFATASQPSYANSKDQRPTNKALMIRMNEETFDQRVKELKKRYVPQYLEEVSYIKTNWLDLYKEKLVKAWVNQHPHFGNVVTSRVEGIHGLLKNHLKTSTLDLFEAWRAMKNALLNQLAEL
;
A
#
# COMPACT_ATOMS: atom_id res chain seq x y z
N MET A 1 42.54 -62.29 -0.31
CA MET A 1 42.25 -60.91 -0.79
C MET A 1 40.89 -60.49 -0.25
N PRO A 2 40.74 -59.27 0.30
CA PRO A 2 40.00 -59.04 1.55
C PRO A 2 38.66 -58.27 1.41
N THR A 3 37.74 -58.66 2.29
CA THR A 3 36.89 -57.90 3.25
C THR A 3 36.07 -56.67 2.84
N ARG A 4 34.74 -56.75 3.08
CA ARG A 4 33.87 -55.74 3.73
C ARG A 4 32.71 -56.48 4.42
N GLN A 5 32.75 -56.80 5.71
CA GLN A 5 32.45 -56.00 6.91
C GLN A 5 31.04 -55.38 6.93
N CYS A 6 30.12 -56.08 7.62
CA CYS A 6 28.78 -55.65 7.99
C CYS A 6 28.82 -54.52 9.02
N PHE A 7 28.03 -53.46 8.80
CA PHE A 7 27.89 -52.33 9.71
C PHE A 7 26.86 -52.60 10.82
N ALA A 8 27.23 -52.29 12.06
CA ALA A 8 26.35 -52.20 13.22
C ALA A 8 25.91 -50.74 13.48
N THR A 9 24.64 -50.63 13.86
CA THR A 9 23.84 -49.56 14.52
C THR A 9 24.47 -48.18 14.81
N ALA A 10 23.76 -47.11 14.44
CA ALA A 10 23.77 -45.81 15.15
C ALA A 10 22.43 -45.05 14.96
N SER A 11 21.99 -44.42 16.05
CA SER A 11 20.79 -43.61 16.26
C SER A 11 20.45 -42.60 15.16
N GLN A 12 19.14 -42.36 14.95
CA GLN A 12 18.63 -41.28 14.12
C GLN A 12 19.03 -39.90 14.69
N PRO A 13 19.62 -38.98 13.90
CA PRO A 13 19.68 -37.58 14.26
C PRO A 13 18.34 -36.89 13.95
N SER A 14 17.83 -36.13 14.92
CA SER A 14 16.71 -35.21 14.75
C SER A 14 17.07 -34.13 13.72
N TYR A 15 16.56 -34.27 12.50
CA TYR A 15 16.61 -33.19 11.51
C TYR A 15 15.55 -32.15 11.88
N ALA A 16 15.97 -31.11 12.60
CA ALA A 16 15.24 -29.86 12.69
C ALA A 16 14.99 -29.36 11.26
N ASN A 17 13.72 -29.37 10.86
CA ASN A 17 13.28 -28.98 9.53
C ASN A 17 13.53 -27.48 9.35
N SER A 18 14.42 -27.11 8.45
CA SER A 18 14.78 -25.74 8.04
C SER A 18 13.67 -25.05 7.22
N LYS A 19 12.42 -25.31 7.58
CA LYS A 19 11.26 -24.61 7.08
C LYS A 19 10.81 -23.66 8.16
N ASP A 20 11.33 -22.44 8.13
CA ASP A 20 10.56 -21.20 8.30
C ASP A 20 11.49 -20.03 8.62
N GLN A 21 12.21 -19.51 7.62
CA GLN A 21 12.70 -18.13 7.69
C GLN A 21 12.83 -17.52 6.30
N ARG A 22 11.78 -17.65 5.48
CA ARG A 22 11.55 -16.63 4.45
C ARG A 22 10.61 -15.62 5.08
N PRO A 23 11.09 -14.42 5.46
CA PRO A 23 10.20 -13.41 6.00
C PRO A 23 9.11 -13.18 4.95
N THR A 24 7.87 -13.55 5.29
CA THR A 24 6.71 -13.29 4.44
C THR A 24 6.72 -11.81 4.09
N ASN A 25 6.30 -11.43 2.88
CA ASN A 25 6.26 -10.02 2.45
C ASN A 25 5.56 -9.09 3.48
N LYS A 26 4.74 -9.63 4.39
CA LYS A 26 4.21 -8.93 5.58
C LYS A 26 5.30 -8.40 6.52
N ALA A 27 6.37 -9.15 6.81
CA ALA A 27 7.44 -8.72 7.71
C ALA A 27 8.30 -7.58 7.13
N LEU A 28 8.46 -7.53 5.80
CA LEU A 28 9.15 -6.42 5.11
C LEU A 28 8.26 -5.18 4.97
N MET A 29 6.94 -5.36 4.86
CA MET A 29 5.96 -4.27 4.74
C MET A 29 5.75 -3.44 6.02
N ILE A 30 6.37 -3.84 7.14
CA ILE A 30 6.27 -3.19 8.46
C ILE A 30 7.10 -1.90 8.57
N ARG A 31 8.17 -1.70 7.79
CA ARG A 31 9.16 -0.64 8.08
C ARG A 31 8.95 0.67 7.33
N MET A 32 7.79 1.32 7.54
CA MET A 32 7.82 2.78 7.58
C MET A 32 7.57 3.15 9.04
N ASN A 33 8.64 3.39 9.78
CA ASN A 33 8.60 3.97 11.12
C ASN A 33 9.00 5.45 11.03
N GLU A 34 8.79 6.19 12.12
CA GLU A 34 9.11 7.62 12.20
C GLU A 34 10.57 7.91 11.83
N GLU A 35 11.51 7.07 12.27
CA GLU A 35 12.94 7.21 11.94
C GLU A 35 13.22 7.10 10.43
N THR A 36 12.59 6.13 9.74
CA THR A 36 12.72 5.99 8.28
C THR A 36 12.08 7.18 7.56
N PHE A 37 11.01 7.76 8.10
CA PHE A 37 10.41 8.97 7.55
C PHE A 37 11.36 10.16 7.66
N ASP A 38 11.95 10.40 8.84
CA ASP A 38 12.88 11.50 9.05
C ASP A 38 14.12 11.41 8.14
N GLN A 39 14.65 10.20 7.98
CA GLN A 39 15.75 9.94 7.06
C GLN A 39 15.38 10.29 5.61
N ARG A 40 14.19 9.89 5.15
CA ARG A 40 13.70 10.21 3.80
C ARG A 40 13.44 11.70 3.62
N VAL A 41 12.96 12.40 4.65
CA VAL A 41 12.79 13.86 4.60
C VAL A 41 14.15 14.56 4.49
N LYS A 42 15.18 14.08 5.22
CA LYS A 42 16.55 14.60 5.08
C LYS A 42 17.10 14.38 3.66
N GLU A 43 16.90 13.19 3.10
CA GLU A 43 17.33 12.86 1.74
C GLU A 43 16.59 13.69 0.67
N LEU A 44 15.28 13.88 0.83
CA LEU A 44 14.47 14.73 -0.04
C LEU A 44 15.01 16.16 -0.03
N LYS A 45 15.31 16.72 1.15
CA LYS A 45 15.90 18.05 1.25
C LYS A 45 17.27 18.11 0.58
N LYS A 46 18.17 17.17 0.90
CA LYS A 46 19.52 17.13 0.32
C LYS A 46 19.49 17.08 -1.20
N ARG A 47 18.54 16.34 -1.78
CA ARG A 47 18.46 16.11 -3.22
C ARG A 47 17.81 17.28 -3.97
N TYR A 48 16.75 17.87 -3.43
CA TYR A 48 15.90 18.79 -4.19
C TYR A 48 16.00 20.25 -3.78
N VAL A 49 16.41 20.58 -2.55
CA VAL A 49 16.57 21.99 -2.12
C VAL A 49 17.47 22.83 -3.04
N PRO A 50 18.58 22.31 -3.62
CA PRO A 50 19.43 23.13 -4.48
C PRO A 50 18.74 23.67 -5.75
N GLN A 51 17.67 23.03 -6.22
CA GLN A 51 16.98 23.40 -7.47
C GLN A 51 15.49 23.73 -7.27
N TYR A 52 14.88 23.23 -6.20
CA TYR A 52 13.43 23.27 -5.95
C TYR A 52 13.14 23.70 -4.51
N LEU A 53 13.73 24.82 -4.10
CA LEU A 53 13.62 25.32 -2.71
C LEU A 53 12.16 25.60 -2.34
N GLU A 54 11.41 26.26 -3.22
CA GLU A 54 10.03 26.67 -2.96
C GLU A 54 9.09 25.47 -2.89
N GLU A 55 9.24 24.50 -3.79
CA GLU A 55 8.43 23.29 -3.83
C GLU A 55 8.70 22.40 -2.63
N VAL A 56 9.97 22.22 -2.26
CA VAL A 56 10.33 21.46 -1.05
C VAL A 56 9.80 22.16 0.20
N SER A 57 9.90 23.49 0.27
CA SER A 57 9.31 24.28 1.35
C SER A 57 7.80 24.08 1.41
N TYR A 58 7.12 24.22 0.28
CA TYR A 58 5.67 24.05 0.15
C TYR A 58 5.22 22.66 0.61
N ILE A 59 5.86 21.59 0.12
CA ILE A 59 5.56 20.20 0.51
C ILE A 59 5.74 20.05 2.03
N LYS A 60 6.83 20.59 2.58
CA LYS A 60 7.10 20.48 4.01
C LYS A 60 6.04 21.23 4.83
N THR A 61 5.84 22.52 4.58
CA THR A 61 5.02 23.39 5.43
C THR A 61 3.54 23.14 5.28
N ASN A 62 3.07 22.81 4.06
CA ASN A 62 1.64 22.65 3.80
C ASN A 62 1.16 21.20 3.96
N TRP A 63 2.04 20.22 3.77
CA TRP A 63 1.64 18.81 3.79
C TRP A 63 2.27 18.03 4.94
N LEU A 64 3.60 18.02 5.06
CA LEU A 64 4.26 17.16 6.03
C LEU A 64 4.11 17.66 7.46
N ASP A 65 4.35 18.95 7.71
CA ASP A 65 4.29 19.52 9.05
C ASP A 65 2.85 19.52 9.60
N LEU A 66 1.86 19.73 8.74
CA LEU A 66 0.44 19.82 9.14
C LEU A 66 -0.29 18.46 9.13
N TYR A 67 0.06 17.57 8.19
CA TYR A 67 -0.78 16.41 7.87
C TYR A 67 -0.01 15.08 7.78
N LYS A 68 1.24 14.98 8.23
CA LYS A 68 2.00 13.71 8.20
C LYS A 68 1.24 12.54 8.81
N GLU A 69 0.45 12.78 9.85
CA GLU A 69 -0.32 11.74 10.54
C GLU A 69 -1.45 11.14 9.68
N LYS A 70 -1.93 11.90 8.69
CA LYS A 70 -3.03 11.51 7.78
C LYS A 70 -2.52 10.98 6.43
N LEU A 71 -1.25 11.20 6.11
CA LEU A 71 -0.68 10.93 4.79
C LEU A 71 0.42 9.87 4.82
N VAL A 72 1.23 9.87 5.87
CA VAL A 72 2.44 9.05 5.93
C VAL A 72 2.10 7.71 6.56
N LYS A 73 2.47 6.63 5.85
CA LYS A 73 2.21 5.25 6.25
C LYS A 73 2.61 4.93 7.70
N ALA A 74 3.68 5.53 8.21
CA ALA A 74 4.16 5.34 9.59
C ALA A 74 3.14 5.74 10.66
N TRP A 75 2.30 6.73 10.37
CA TRP A 75 1.24 7.19 11.28
C TRP A 75 -0.13 6.68 10.87
N VAL A 76 -0.41 6.65 9.56
CA VAL A 76 -1.71 6.19 9.04
C VAL A 76 -1.95 4.73 9.43
N ASN A 77 -1.00 3.83 9.20
CA ASN A 77 -1.20 2.38 9.39
C ASN A 77 -1.31 1.92 10.85
N GLN A 78 -1.37 2.84 11.82
CA GLN A 78 -1.71 2.52 13.20
C GLN A 78 -3.18 2.06 13.34
N HIS A 79 -4.03 2.40 12.36
CA HIS A 79 -5.44 2.01 12.31
C HIS A 79 -5.69 0.98 11.20
N PRO A 80 -6.70 0.09 11.33
CA PRO A 80 -7.05 -0.88 10.29
C PRO A 80 -7.64 -0.19 9.05
N HIS A 81 -6.92 -0.19 7.92
CA HIS A 81 -7.39 0.40 6.65
C HIS A 81 -8.17 -0.55 5.74
N PHE A 82 -8.58 -1.72 6.23
CA PHE A 82 -9.30 -2.76 5.46
C PHE A 82 -8.71 -3.06 4.07
N GLY A 83 -7.39 -2.89 3.90
CA GLY A 83 -6.70 -3.08 2.62
C GLY A 83 -6.98 -2.00 1.57
N ASN A 84 -7.60 -0.87 1.93
CA ASN A 84 -7.80 0.27 1.04
C ASN A 84 -6.56 1.16 1.00
N VAL A 85 -5.52 0.71 0.29
CA VAL A 85 -4.22 1.40 0.18
C VAL A 85 -3.98 2.00 -1.21
N VAL A 86 -4.96 1.89 -2.12
CA VAL A 86 -4.86 2.36 -3.51
C VAL A 86 -6.10 3.17 -3.87
N THR A 87 -5.90 4.27 -4.60
CA THR A 87 -7.01 5.12 -5.10
C THR A 87 -7.71 4.52 -6.32
N SER A 88 -7.09 3.52 -6.98
CA SER A 88 -7.58 2.95 -8.25
C SER A 88 -9.02 2.47 -8.22
N ARG A 89 -9.47 1.86 -7.11
CA ARG A 89 -10.87 1.43 -6.95
C ARG A 89 -11.83 2.62 -6.92
N VAL A 90 -11.48 3.67 -6.17
CA VAL A 90 -12.28 4.89 -6.07
C VAL A 90 -12.29 5.63 -7.41
N GLU A 91 -11.13 5.74 -8.08
CA GLU A 91 -11.01 6.35 -9.40
C GLU A 91 -11.80 5.61 -10.46
N GLY A 92 -11.81 4.27 -10.43
CA GLY A 92 -12.60 3.45 -11.35
C GLY A 92 -14.10 3.72 -11.20
N ILE A 93 -14.62 3.71 -9.98
CA ILE A 93 -16.04 4.02 -9.70
C ILE A 93 -16.35 5.48 -10.08
N HIS A 94 -15.45 6.41 -9.76
CA HIS A 94 -15.61 7.82 -10.11
C HIS A 94 -15.65 8.02 -11.63
N GLY A 95 -14.79 7.33 -12.39
CA GLY A 95 -14.78 7.34 -13.86
C GLY A 95 -16.07 6.76 -14.45
N LEU A 96 -16.52 5.62 -13.92
CA LEU A 96 -17.80 5.02 -14.30
C LEU A 96 -18.96 6.00 -14.09
N LEU A 97 -18.99 6.67 -12.94
CA LEU A 97 -20.06 7.61 -12.62
C LEU A 97 -20.01 8.85 -13.52
N LYS A 98 -18.82 9.43 -13.75
CA LYS A 98 -18.65 10.53 -14.70
C LYS A 98 -19.13 10.15 -16.10
N ASN A 99 -18.86 8.92 -16.54
CA ASN A 99 -19.34 8.41 -17.81
C ASN A 99 -20.86 8.30 -17.89
N HIS A 100 -21.56 8.13 -16.76
CA HIS A 100 -23.03 8.13 -16.72
C HIS A 100 -23.63 9.53 -16.57
N LEU A 101 -22.99 10.41 -15.79
CA LEU A 101 -23.44 11.79 -15.57
C LEU A 101 -23.28 12.68 -16.80
N LYS A 102 -22.19 12.51 -17.57
CA LYS A 102 -21.82 13.27 -18.80
C LYS A 102 -21.62 14.79 -18.64
N THR A 103 -22.17 15.41 -17.61
CA THR A 103 -22.02 16.83 -17.28
C THR A 103 -22.02 17.04 -15.76
N SER A 104 -21.48 18.17 -15.30
CA SER A 104 -21.43 18.58 -13.89
C SER A 104 -22.55 19.55 -13.50
N THR A 105 -23.47 19.85 -14.42
CA THR A 105 -24.52 20.88 -14.25
C THR A 105 -25.93 20.30 -14.11
N LEU A 106 -26.05 18.98 -13.91
CA LEU A 106 -27.35 18.35 -13.67
C LEU A 106 -27.94 18.84 -12.35
N ASP A 107 -29.28 18.92 -12.30
CA ASP A 107 -29.95 19.05 -11.02
C ASP A 107 -29.81 17.75 -10.20
N LEU A 108 -30.13 17.85 -8.91
CA LEU A 108 -29.95 16.73 -7.98
C LEU A 108 -30.76 15.48 -8.37
N PHE A 109 -31.95 15.67 -8.93
CA PHE A 109 -32.82 14.58 -9.34
C PHE A 109 -32.28 13.88 -10.60
N GLU A 110 -31.83 14.64 -11.59
CA GLU A 110 -31.19 14.12 -12.79
C GLU A 110 -29.89 13.37 -12.47
N ALA A 111 -29.05 13.95 -11.60
CA ALA A 111 -27.82 13.30 -11.15
C ALA A 111 -28.12 11.98 -10.42
N TRP A 112 -29.12 11.96 -9.54
CA TRP A 112 -29.56 10.73 -8.86
C TRP A 112 -30.06 9.66 -9.85
N ARG A 113 -30.86 10.06 -10.83
CA ARG A 113 -31.37 9.13 -11.86
C ARG A 113 -30.23 8.51 -12.67
N ALA A 114 -29.23 9.31 -13.05
CA ALA A 114 -28.04 8.81 -13.74
C ALA A 114 -27.21 7.85 -12.86
N MET A 115 -27.02 8.17 -11.58
CA MET A 115 -26.38 7.29 -10.60
C MET A 115 -27.12 5.96 -10.44
N LYS A 116 -28.45 6.00 -10.32
CA LYS A 116 -29.28 4.80 -10.21
C LYS A 116 -29.15 3.91 -11.44
N ASN A 117 -29.18 4.51 -12.64
CA ASN A 117 -28.99 3.76 -13.88
C ASN A 117 -27.60 3.12 -13.96
N ALA A 118 -26.55 3.82 -13.52
CA ALA A 118 -25.19 3.28 -13.46
C ALA A 118 -25.13 2.01 -12.60
N LEU A 119 -25.75 2.04 -11.41
CA LEU A 119 -25.80 0.89 -10.52
C LEU A 119 -26.60 -0.27 -11.12
N LEU A 120 -27.76 0.02 -11.74
CA LEU A 120 -28.58 -1.02 -12.37
C LEU A 120 -27.85 -1.69 -13.54
N ASN A 121 -27.11 -0.93 -14.35
CA ASN A 121 -26.30 -1.48 -15.43
C ASN A 121 -25.20 -2.40 -14.89
N GLN A 122 -24.49 -1.99 -13.84
CA GLN A 122 -23.47 -2.83 -13.20
C GLN A 122 -24.05 -4.13 -12.64
N LEU A 123 -25.26 -4.09 -12.06
CA LEU A 123 -25.92 -5.29 -11.53
C LEU A 123 -26.40 -6.23 -12.64
N ALA A 124 -26.74 -5.71 -13.81
CA ALA A 124 -27.15 -6.52 -14.95
C ALA A 124 -25.97 -7.24 -15.65
N GLU A 125 -24.74 -6.78 -15.41
CA GLU A 125 -23.51 -7.37 -15.94
C GLU A 125 -22.93 -8.49 -15.05
N LEU A 126 -23.53 -8.75 -13.88
CA LEU A 126 -23.17 -9.84 -12.96
C LEU A 126 -23.89 -11.15 -13.30
#